data_AF-A0A060W899-F1
#
_entry.id   AF-A0A060W899-F1
#
_cell.length_a   1.000
_cell.length_b   1.000
_cell.length_c   1.000
_cell.angle_alpha   90.00
_cell.angle_beta   90.00
_cell.angle_gamma   90.00
#
_symmetry.space_group_name_H-M   'P 1'
#
loop_
_entity.id
_entity.type
_entity.pdbx_description
1 polymer ?
#
loop_
_entity_poly.entity_id
_entity_poly.type
_entity_poly.pdbx_seq_one_letter_code
_entity_poly.pdbx_strand_id
1 'polypeptide(L)'
;MFWPSFNSAITDHGDGQHRAAINTYLALASTVLTTVAISSLSQKTGKLDMVHIQNSTLAGGVAVGTAAEFMLMPYGSLIIGFCCGIISTLGYIYITPFMEKYLKIQDTCGIHNLHAMPGVIGGIVGAVTAAAASEGVYGKAGLINTFDFTGKWKDMVPSRQGGHQAAGLCVALCFGVGGGIIVGELDTM
;
A
#
# COMPACT_ATOMS: atom_id res chain seq x y z
N MET A 1 14.17 -3.38 -5.16
CA MET A 1 14.41 -4.30 -6.31
C MET A 1 13.48 -5.51 -6.30
N PHE A 2 13.39 -6.29 -5.21
CA PHE A 2 12.60 -7.53 -5.19
C PHE A 2 11.11 -7.38 -4.79
N TRP A 3 10.65 -6.17 -4.50
CA TRP A 3 9.24 -5.93 -4.17
C TRP A 3 8.24 -6.39 -5.27
N PRO A 4 8.54 -6.24 -6.57
CA PRO A 4 7.70 -6.81 -7.63
C PRO A 4 7.46 -8.32 -7.46
N SER A 5 8.49 -9.07 -7.04
CA SER A 5 8.35 -10.48 -6.71
C SER A 5 7.55 -10.69 -5.43
N PHE A 6 7.76 -9.86 -4.41
CA PHE A 6 6.99 -9.93 -3.15
C PHE A 6 5.49 -9.78 -3.39
N ASN A 7 5.07 -8.77 -4.16
CA ASN A 7 3.65 -8.51 -4.46
C ASN A 7 3.04 -9.48 -5.49
N SER A 8 3.86 -10.29 -6.18
CA SER A 8 3.37 -11.22 -7.21
C SER A 8 3.58 -12.70 -6.85
N ALA A 9 4.20 -12.99 -5.70
CA ALA A 9 4.61 -14.34 -5.32
C ALA A 9 3.43 -15.31 -5.18
N ILE A 10 2.29 -14.83 -4.68
CA ILE A 10 1.09 -15.63 -4.40
C ILE A 10 -0.05 -15.37 -5.39
N THR A 11 0.15 -14.49 -6.37
CA THR A 11 -0.84 -14.27 -7.43
C THR A 11 -0.82 -15.46 -8.37
N ASP A 12 -2.01 -15.85 -8.84
CA ASP A 12 -2.18 -16.88 -9.87
C ASP A 12 -1.26 -16.63 -11.07
N HIS A 13 -0.64 -17.72 -11.52
CA HIS A 13 0.32 -17.67 -12.62
C HIS A 13 -0.32 -17.15 -13.92
N GLY A 14 0.44 -16.33 -14.64
CA GLY A 14 0.01 -15.71 -15.89
C GLY A 14 -0.24 -14.21 -15.73
N ASP A 15 -1.41 -13.76 -16.19
CA ASP A 15 -1.68 -12.33 -16.37
C ASP A 15 -1.69 -11.54 -15.05
N GLY A 16 -2.23 -12.12 -13.98
CA GLY A 16 -2.26 -11.50 -12.65
C GLY A 16 -0.84 -11.28 -12.12
N GLN A 17 -0.01 -12.32 -12.12
CA GLN A 17 1.33 -12.27 -11.58
C GLN A 17 2.23 -11.29 -12.35
N HIS A 18 2.14 -11.28 -13.68
CA HIS A 18 2.88 -10.33 -14.51
C HIS A 18 2.45 -8.89 -14.25
N ARG A 19 1.13 -8.65 -14.16
CA ARG A 19 0.55 -7.34 -13.85
C ARG A 19 0.96 -6.85 -12.45
N ALA A 20 0.95 -7.72 -11.45
CA ALA A 20 1.39 -7.40 -10.09
C ALA A 20 2.84 -6.94 -10.04
N ALA A 21 3.74 -7.63 -10.76
CA ALA A 21 5.14 -7.25 -10.85
C ALA A 21 5.31 -5.87 -11.52
N ILE A 22 4.66 -5.63 -12.68
CA ILE A 22 4.76 -4.36 -13.41
C ILE A 22 4.17 -3.20 -12.60
N ASN A 23 2.96 -3.36 -12.04
CA ASN A 23 2.31 -2.33 -11.25
C ASN A 23 3.18 -1.93 -10.05
N THR A 24 3.75 -2.91 -9.35
CA THR A 24 4.67 -2.66 -8.23
C THR A 24 5.94 -1.94 -8.67
N TYR A 25 6.52 -2.34 -9.80
CA TYR A 25 7.70 -1.67 -10.35
C TYR A 25 7.44 -0.20 -10.68
N LEU A 26 6.31 0.10 -11.35
CA LEU A 26 5.92 1.46 -11.72
C LEU A 26 5.60 2.34 -10.50
N ALA A 27 4.90 1.77 -9.51
CA ALA A 27 4.63 2.46 -8.26
C ALA A 27 5.92 2.82 -7.53
N LEU A 28 6.89 1.89 -7.42
CA LEU A 28 8.19 2.19 -6.83
C LEU A 28 8.94 3.29 -7.60
N ALA A 29 8.96 3.23 -8.93
CA ALA A 29 9.65 4.23 -9.75
C ALA A 29 9.14 5.66 -9.50
N SER A 30 7.82 5.85 -9.49
CA SER A 30 7.19 7.15 -9.20
C SER A 30 7.36 7.58 -7.72
N THR A 31 7.37 6.62 -6.80
CA THR A 31 7.65 6.87 -5.37
C THR A 31 9.06 7.42 -5.16
N VAL A 32 10.06 6.88 -5.86
CA VAL A 32 11.44 7.37 -5.76
C VAL A 32 11.54 8.84 -6.18
N LEU A 33 10.97 9.19 -7.33
CA LEU A 33 11.00 10.56 -7.86
C LEU A 33 10.41 11.57 -6.88
N THR A 34 9.23 11.27 -6.33
CA THR A 34 8.56 12.17 -5.39
C THR A 34 9.23 12.21 -4.03
N THR A 35 9.72 11.07 -3.52
CA THR A 35 10.50 11.05 -2.28
C THR A 35 11.74 11.93 -2.37
N VAL A 36 12.51 11.81 -3.46
CA VAL A 36 13.70 12.63 -3.70
C VAL A 36 13.33 14.10 -3.79
N ALA A 37 12.27 14.44 -4.54
CA ALA A 37 11.81 15.81 -4.69
C ALA A 37 11.40 16.44 -3.35
N ILE A 38 10.53 15.77 -2.57
CA ILE A 38 10.07 16.29 -1.28
C ILE A 38 11.21 16.34 -0.26
N SER A 39 12.10 15.34 -0.25
CA SER A 39 13.28 15.33 0.62
C SER A 39 14.17 16.56 0.37
N SER A 40 14.51 16.84 -0.90
CA SER A 40 15.27 18.03 -1.29
C SER A 40 14.56 19.33 -0.95
N LEU A 41 13.27 19.45 -1.32
CA LEU A 41 12.47 20.67 -1.09
C LEU A 41 12.26 20.98 0.39
N SER A 42 12.26 19.98 1.26
CA SER A 42 12.13 20.16 2.72
C SER A 42 13.40 20.76 3.35
N GLN A 43 14.55 20.68 2.68
CA GLN A 43 15.83 21.12 3.19
C GLN A 43 16.20 22.50 2.64
N LYS A 44 16.60 23.44 3.50
CA LYS A 44 16.99 24.81 3.10
C LYS A 44 18.10 24.86 2.03
N THR A 45 18.95 23.83 1.99
CA THR A 45 20.08 23.72 1.06
C THR A 45 19.81 22.78 -0.11
N GLY A 46 18.61 22.21 -0.22
CA GLY A 46 18.27 21.23 -1.25
C GLY A 46 18.91 19.85 -1.07
N LYS A 47 19.60 19.61 0.05
CA LYS A 47 20.23 18.32 0.36
C LYS A 47 19.16 17.23 0.55
N LEU A 48 19.54 15.98 0.27
CA LEU A 48 18.70 14.82 0.52
C LEU A 48 18.95 14.30 1.94
N ASP A 49 17.86 13.99 2.64
CA ASP A 49 17.90 13.22 3.87
C ASP A 49 17.87 11.72 3.55
N MET A 50 18.87 10.98 4.03
CA MET A 50 19.00 9.55 3.76
C MET A 50 17.93 8.70 4.44
N VAL A 51 17.31 9.18 5.54
CA VAL A 51 16.16 8.48 6.15
C VAL A 51 15.00 8.45 5.17
N HIS A 52 14.73 9.57 4.48
CA HIS A 52 13.70 9.61 3.43
C HIS A 52 14.06 8.69 2.26
N ILE A 53 15.31 8.71 1.80
CA ILE A 53 15.73 7.91 0.64
C ILE A 53 15.68 6.40 0.94
N GLN A 54 16.11 5.98 2.13
CA GLN A 54 16.15 4.56 2.49
C GLN A 54 14.76 3.99 2.77
N ASN A 55 13.82 4.81 3.24
CA ASN A 55 12.50 4.34 3.65
C ASN A 55 11.40 4.76 2.68
N SER A 56 11.14 6.06 2.51
CA SER A 56 9.98 6.54 1.74
C SER A 56 9.98 6.11 0.27
N THR A 57 11.14 5.83 -0.33
CA THR A 57 11.24 5.30 -1.70
C THR A 57 10.56 3.93 -1.88
N LEU A 58 10.25 3.25 -0.78
CA LEU A 58 9.61 1.94 -0.74
C LEU A 58 8.08 2.01 -0.57
N ALA A 59 7.54 3.18 -0.19
CA ALA A 59 6.13 3.35 0.20
C ALA A 59 5.13 2.96 -0.91
N GLY A 60 5.42 3.22 -2.18
CA GLY A 60 4.55 2.79 -3.28
C GLY A 60 4.46 1.28 -3.43
N GLY A 61 5.51 0.54 -3.08
CA GLY A 61 5.48 -0.93 -3.07
C GLY A 61 4.51 -1.48 -2.04
N VAL A 62 4.45 -0.84 -0.85
CA VAL A 62 3.46 -1.14 0.20
C VAL A 62 2.05 -0.78 -0.30
N ALA A 63 1.88 0.44 -0.82
CA ALA A 63 0.57 0.98 -1.17
C ALA A 63 -0.11 0.29 -2.36
N VAL A 64 0.63 -0.33 -3.28
CA VAL A 64 0.00 -1.14 -4.32
C VAL A 64 -0.22 -2.59 -3.92
N GLY A 65 0.22 -3.05 -2.74
CA GLY A 65 0.22 -4.47 -2.36
C GLY A 65 -1.10 -5.19 -2.67
N THR A 66 -2.23 -4.68 -2.17
CA THR A 66 -3.56 -5.27 -2.39
C THR A 66 -4.04 -5.17 -3.84
N ALA A 67 -3.71 -4.07 -4.54
CA ALA A 67 -4.25 -3.78 -5.86
C ALA A 67 -3.28 -4.08 -7.01
N ALA A 68 -2.09 -4.59 -6.73
CA ALA A 68 -1.04 -4.81 -7.71
C ALA A 68 -1.52 -5.81 -8.78
N GLU A 69 -2.21 -6.87 -8.38
CA GLU A 69 -2.83 -7.83 -9.29
C GLU A 69 -4.16 -7.35 -9.87
N PHE A 70 -4.72 -6.21 -9.44
CA PHE A 70 -5.93 -5.65 -10.06
C PHE A 70 -5.58 -4.81 -11.30
N MET A 71 -6.58 -4.49 -12.11
CA MET A 71 -6.43 -3.62 -13.28
C MET A 71 -6.43 -2.14 -12.87
N LEU A 72 -5.35 -1.72 -12.19
CA LEU A 72 -5.05 -0.31 -11.94
C LEU A 72 -4.76 0.48 -13.22
N MET A 73 -4.40 -0.23 -14.30
CA MET A 73 -3.65 0.29 -15.45
C MET A 73 -2.28 0.87 -15.03
N PRO A 74 -1.30 0.95 -15.94
CA PRO A 74 0.05 1.45 -15.60
C PRO A 74 0.04 2.85 -14.95
N TYR A 75 -0.88 3.72 -15.37
CA TYR A 75 -0.97 5.08 -14.82
C TYR A 75 -1.51 5.10 -13.38
N GLY A 76 -2.42 4.18 -13.01
CA GLY A 76 -2.94 4.11 -11.64
C GLY A 76 -1.84 3.82 -10.63
N SER A 77 -0.97 2.85 -10.97
CA SER A 77 0.21 2.51 -10.19
C SER A 77 1.19 3.68 -10.03
N LEU A 78 1.41 4.46 -11.10
CA LEU A 78 2.25 5.67 -11.05
C LEU A 78 1.65 6.76 -10.15
N ILE A 79 0.32 6.96 -10.18
CA ILE A 79 -0.36 7.94 -9.33
C ILE A 79 -0.26 7.53 -7.86
N ILE A 80 -0.50 6.25 -7.55
CA ILE A 80 -0.40 5.73 -6.17
C ILE A 80 1.02 5.91 -5.64
N GLY A 81 2.03 5.52 -6.42
CA GLY A 81 3.43 5.69 -6.04
C GLY A 81 3.83 7.15 -5.85
N PHE A 82 3.43 8.03 -6.78
CA PHE A 82 3.62 9.48 -6.67
C PHE A 82 3.06 10.04 -5.35
N CYS A 83 1.80 9.73 -5.03
CA CYS A 83 1.17 10.20 -3.80
C CYS A 83 1.84 9.63 -2.54
N CYS A 84 2.20 8.34 -2.55
CA CYS A 84 2.78 7.68 -1.38
C CYS A 84 4.21 8.13 -1.08
N GLY A 85 5.01 8.46 -2.10
CA GLY A 85 6.34 9.05 -1.89
C GLY A 85 6.25 10.42 -1.19
N ILE A 86 5.24 11.23 -1.55
CA ILE A 86 4.96 12.50 -0.86
C ILE A 86 4.50 12.24 0.57
N ILE A 87 3.45 11.43 0.75
CA ILE A 87 2.82 11.19 2.06
C ILE A 87 3.83 10.57 3.05
N SER A 88 4.57 9.55 2.65
CA SER A 88 5.58 8.91 3.50
C SER A 88 6.66 9.91 3.91
N THR A 89 7.18 10.70 2.96
CA THR A 89 8.24 11.69 3.26
C THR A 89 7.74 12.81 4.17
N LEU A 90 6.53 13.32 3.95
CA LEU A 90 5.90 14.28 4.87
C LEU A 90 5.62 13.66 6.25
N GLY A 91 5.34 12.35 6.30
CA GLY A 91 5.21 11.59 7.53
C GLY A 91 6.49 11.62 8.37
N TYR A 92 7.64 11.37 7.76
CA TYR A 92 8.93 11.49 8.45
C TYR A 92 9.21 12.92 8.93
N ILE A 93 8.86 13.93 8.13
CA ILE A 93 9.14 15.34 8.47
C ILE A 93 8.22 15.85 9.59
N TYR A 94 6.93 15.48 9.59
CA TYR A 94 5.92 16.10 10.44
C TYR A 94 5.22 15.14 11.39
N ILE A 95 4.89 13.92 10.95
CA ILE A 95 4.11 12.97 11.75
C ILE A 95 4.98 12.28 12.79
N THR A 96 6.17 11.79 12.43
CA THR A 96 7.10 11.18 13.40
C THR A 96 7.43 12.12 14.56
N PRO A 97 7.86 13.39 14.34
CA PRO A 97 8.12 14.31 15.44
C PRO A 97 6.86 14.66 16.24
N PHE A 98 5.69 14.71 15.60
CA PHE A 98 4.43 14.94 16.30
C PHE A 98 4.07 13.78 17.23
N MET A 99 4.15 12.53 16.74
CA MET A 99 3.89 11.33 17.53
C MET A 99 4.82 11.21 18.72
N GLU A 100 6.12 11.49 18.53
CA GLU A 100 7.10 11.46 19.61
C GLU A 100 6.81 12.54 20.67
N LYS A 101 6.59 13.79 20.22
CA LYS A 101 6.42 14.92 21.14
C LYS A 101 5.12 14.84 21.93
N TYR A 102 4.00 14.57 21.25
CA TYR A 102 2.66 14.73 21.82
C TYR A 102 1.97 13.42 22.18
N LEU A 103 2.20 12.34 21.41
CA LEU A 103 1.57 11.04 21.66
C LEU A 103 2.47 10.09 22.49
N LYS A 104 3.74 10.46 22.69
CA LYS A 104 4.75 9.63 23.37
C LYS A 104 4.99 8.29 22.69
N ILE A 105 4.83 8.25 21.36
CA ILE A 105 5.10 7.07 20.54
C ILE A 105 6.48 7.23 19.90
N GLN A 106 7.40 6.36 20.27
CA GLN A 106 8.78 6.34 19.76
C GLN A 106 8.90 5.33 18.62
N ASP A 107 8.72 5.80 17.39
CA ASP A 107 8.81 4.97 16.18
C ASP A 107 10.24 5.06 15.58
N THR A 108 11.13 4.19 16.04
CA THR A 108 12.58 4.23 15.72
C THR A 108 12.89 4.28 14.23
N CYS A 109 12.15 3.51 13.42
CA CYS A 109 12.38 3.44 11.97
C CYS A 109 11.35 4.24 11.16
N GLY A 110 10.38 4.87 11.81
CA GLY A 110 9.24 5.50 11.14
C GLY A 110 8.37 4.50 10.38
N ILE A 111 8.19 3.27 10.92
CA ILE A 111 7.38 2.24 10.27
C ILE A 111 5.92 2.68 10.09
N HIS A 112 5.45 3.67 10.86
CA HIS A 112 4.17 4.29 10.62
C HIS A 112 4.09 4.96 9.24
N ASN A 113 5.18 5.64 8.83
CA ASN A 113 5.26 6.38 7.58
C ASN A 113 5.45 5.48 6.37
N LEU A 114 6.21 4.40 6.53
CA LEU A 114 6.50 3.46 5.45
C LEU A 114 5.44 2.35 5.33
N HIS A 115 5.05 1.74 6.45
CA HIS A 115 4.19 0.56 6.43
C HIS A 115 2.74 0.89 6.76
N ALA A 116 2.46 1.57 7.88
CA ALA A 116 1.08 1.73 8.36
C ALA A 116 0.25 2.64 7.44
N MET A 117 0.70 3.88 7.21
CA MET A 117 -0.03 4.83 6.36
C MET A 117 -0.13 4.34 4.90
N PRO A 118 0.97 3.96 4.21
CA PRO A 118 0.87 3.37 2.87
C PRO A 118 0.07 2.07 2.82
N GLY A 119 0.10 1.25 3.88
CA GLY A 119 -0.70 0.02 3.98
C GLY A 119 -2.20 0.31 4.06
N VAL A 120 -2.62 1.30 4.84
CA VAL A 120 -4.01 1.78 4.88
C VAL A 120 -4.43 2.33 3.52
N ILE A 121 -3.58 3.14 2.87
CA ILE A 121 -3.83 3.61 1.50
C ILE A 121 -4.00 2.42 0.56
N GLY A 122 -3.16 1.40 0.65
CA GLY A 122 -3.25 0.21 -0.19
C GLY A 122 -4.52 -0.62 0.04
N GLY A 123 -4.98 -0.73 1.29
CA GLY A 123 -6.28 -1.34 1.58
C GLY A 123 -7.45 -0.56 0.98
N ILE A 124 -7.42 0.77 1.06
CA ILE A 124 -8.43 1.65 0.44
C ILE A 124 -8.41 1.53 -1.08
N VAL A 125 -7.22 1.61 -1.70
CA VAL A 125 -7.05 1.43 -3.14
C VAL A 125 -7.58 0.05 -3.56
N GLY A 126 -7.22 -1.01 -2.84
CA GLY A 126 -7.73 -2.36 -3.08
C GLY A 126 -9.26 -2.44 -3.03
N ALA A 127 -9.89 -1.83 -2.02
CA ALA A 127 -11.35 -1.80 -1.90
C ALA A 127 -12.01 -1.02 -3.05
N VAL A 128 -11.48 0.15 -3.40
CA VAL A 128 -12.00 0.98 -4.49
C VAL A 128 -11.82 0.31 -5.84
N THR A 129 -10.63 -0.23 -6.13
CA THR A 129 -10.35 -0.91 -7.40
C THR A 129 -11.16 -2.20 -7.55
N ALA A 130 -11.39 -2.95 -6.46
CA ALA A 130 -12.30 -4.09 -6.47
C ALA A 130 -13.76 -3.66 -6.72
N ALA A 131 -14.23 -2.61 -6.04
CA ALA A 131 -15.59 -2.08 -6.24
C ALA A 131 -15.84 -1.57 -7.66
N ALA A 132 -14.82 -0.98 -8.28
CA ALA A 132 -14.87 -0.43 -9.63
C ALA A 132 -14.61 -1.47 -10.74
N ALA A 133 -14.30 -2.73 -10.38
CA ALA A 133 -14.05 -3.76 -11.36
C ALA A 133 -15.31 -4.02 -12.22
N SER A 134 -15.11 -4.23 -13.52
CA SER A 134 -16.21 -4.40 -14.48
C SER A 134 -15.81 -5.36 -15.60
N GLU A 135 -16.81 -6.00 -16.20
CA GLU A 135 -16.58 -6.89 -17.35
C GLU A 135 -15.96 -6.15 -18.55
N GLY A 136 -16.23 -4.86 -18.73
CA GLY A 136 -15.63 -4.08 -19.82
C GLY A 136 -14.12 -3.92 -19.70
N VAL A 137 -13.58 -3.93 -18.48
CA VAL A 137 -12.14 -3.78 -18.20
C VAL A 137 -11.46 -5.15 -18.10
N TYR A 138 -12.07 -6.08 -17.37
CA TYR A 138 -11.46 -7.39 -17.05
C TYR A 138 -11.84 -8.50 -18.03
N GLY A 139 -12.91 -8.32 -18.81
CA GLY A 139 -13.64 -9.44 -19.40
C GLY A 139 -14.32 -10.31 -18.34
N LYS A 140 -15.30 -11.11 -18.74
CA LYS A 140 -16.01 -12.01 -17.83
C LYS A 140 -15.07 -13.02 -17.14
N ALA A 141 -14.20 -13.66 -17.92
CA ALA A 141 -13.25 -14.63 -17.40
C ALA A 141 -12.20 -13.99 -16.48
N GLY A 142 -11.65 -12.83 -16.86
CA GLY A 142 -10.67 -12.12 -16.04
C GLY A 142 -11.25 -11.65 -14.71
N LEU A 143 -12.52 -11.22 -14.69
CA LEU A 143 -13.20 -10.82 -13.46
C LEU A 143 -13.38 -12.01 -12.52
N ILE A 144 -13.84 -13.15 -13.06
CA ILE A 144 -14.02 -14.39 -12.28
C ILE A 144 -12.69 -14.87 -11.71
N ASN A 145 -11.63 -14.89 -12.52
CA ASN A 145 -10.32 -15.39 -12.12
C ASN A 145 -9.62 -14.45 -11.12
N THR A 146 -9.77 -13.13 -11.25
CA THR A 146 -9.07 -12.17 -10.37
C THR A 146 -9.68 -12.11 -8.98
N PHE A 147 -11.00 -12.30 -8.86
CA PHE A 147 -11.71 -12.14 -7.58
C PHE A 147 -12.33 -13.44 -7.06
N ASP A 148 -11.99 -14.58 -7.67
CA ASP A 148 -12.53 -15.90 -7.32
C ASP A 148 -14.05 -15.95 -7.23
N PHE A 149 -14.74 -15.35 -8.21
CA PHE A 149 -16.21 -15.40 -8.31
C PHE A 149 -16.67 -16.78 -8.83
N THR A 150 -16.35 -17.81 -8.06
CA THR A 150 -16.61 -19.22 -8.34
C THR A 150 -17.26 -19.89 -7.12
N GLY A 151 -17.85 -21.08 -7.32
CA GLY A 151 -18.43 -21.87 -6.23
C GLY A 151 -19.45 -21.09 -5.40
N LYS A 152 -19.21 -20.98 -4.08
CA LYS A 152 -20.07 -20.23 -3.14
C LYS A 152 -20.13 -18.72 -3.40
N TRP A 153 -19.17 -18.20 -4.17
CA TRP A 153 -19.03 -16.79 -4.50
C TRP A 153 -19.42 -16.46 -5.94
N LYS A 154 -20.01 -17.40 -6.70
CA LYS A 154 -20.37 -17.20 -8.11
C LYS A 154 -21.30 -16.00 -8.36
N ASP A 155 -22.13 -15.65 -7.38
CA ASP A 155 -23.09 -14.54 -7.45
C ASP A 155 -22.55 -13.27 -6.76
N MET A 156 -21.26 -13.23 -6.42
CA MET A 156 -20.61 -12.03 -5.92
C MET A 156 -20.57 -10.95 -6.99
N VAL A 157 -20.69 -9.70 -6.54
CA VAL A 157 -20.58 -8.52 -7.39
C VAL A 157 -19.40 -7.66 -6.95
N PRO A 158 -18.74 -6.95 -7.88
CA PRO A 158 -17.57 -6.11 -7.59
C PRO A 158 -17.76 -5.16 -6.40
N SER A 159 -18.89 -4.47 -6.32
CA SER A 159 -19.19 -3.54 -5.22
C SER A 159 -19.19 -4.21 -3.84
N ARG A 160 -19.74 -5.42 -3.75
CA ARG A 160 -19.73 -6.21 -2.51
C ARG A 160 -18.33 -6.72 -2.19
N GLN A 161 -17.55 -7.10 -3.19
CA GLN A 161 -16.15 -7.48 -3.01
C GLN A 161 -15.33 -6.30 -2.47
N GLY A 162 -15.52 -5.09 -3.00
CA GLY A 162 -14.91 -3.88 -2.45
C GLY A 162 -15.31 -3.63 -1.00
N GLY A 163 -16.57 -3.86 -0.63
CA GLY A 163 -17.04 -3.83 0.75
C GLY A 163 -16.34 -4.85 1.66
N HIS A 164 -16.11 -6.08 1.18
CA HIS A 164 -15.36 -7.09 1.92
C HIS A 164 -13.88 -6.69 2.11
N GLN A 165 -13.25 -6.09 1.09
CA GLN A 165 -11.89 -5.55 1.21
C GLN A 165 -11.80 -4.44 2.27
N ALA A 166 -12.76 -3.50 2.27
CA ALA A 166 -12.83 -2.45 3.28
C ALA A 166 -13.04 -3.02 4.69
N ALA A 167 -13.93 -4.01 4.84
CA ALA A 167 -14.11 -4.71 6.11
C ALA A 167 -12.82 -5.43 6.54
N GLY A 168 -12.11 -6.07 5.62
CA GLY A 168 -10.82 -6.71 5.86
C GLY A 168 -9.76 -5.75 6.38
N LEU A 169 -9.69 -4.53 5.84
CA LEU A 169 -8.82 -3.47 6.35
C LEU A 169 -9.16 -3.11 7.82
N CYS A 170 -10.45 -2.93 8.14
CA CYS A 170 -10.88 -2.65 9.51
C CYS A 170 -10.49 -3.79 10.48
N VAL A 171 -10.70 -5.05 10.06
CA VAL A 171 -10.29 -6.22 10.85
C VAL A 171 -8.78 -6.22 11.06
N ALA A 172 -7.98 -5.99 10.02
CA ALA A 172 -6.53 -5.95 10.13
C ALA A 172 -6.05 -4.87 11.12
N LEU A 173 -6.68 -3.68 11.11
CA LEU A 173 -6.38 -2.62 12.08
C LEU A 173 -6.74 -3.02 13.51
N CYS A 174 -7.91 -3.60 13.73
CA CYS A 174 -8.34 -4.09 15.05
C CYS A 174 -7.35 -5.11 15.61
N PHE A 175 -6.94 -6.10 14.80
CA PHE A 175 -6.00 -7.13 15.24
C PHE A 175 -4.57 -6.59 15.39
N GLY A 176 -4.12 -5.70 14.50
CA GLY A 176 -2.78 -5.11 14.57
C GLY A 176 -2.60 -4.24 15.82
N VAL A 177 -3.57 -3.35 16.11
CA VAL A 177 -3.51 -2.49 17.30
C VAL A 177 -3.79 -3.28 18.57
N GLY A 178 -4.88 -4.07 18.61
CA GLY A 178 -5.26 -4.82 19.80
C GLY A 178 -4.23 -5.88 20.18
N GLY A 179 -3.72 -6.64 19.19
CA GLY A 179 -2.65 -7.61 19.41
C GLY A 179 -1.35 -6.95 19.87
N GLY A 180 -0.98 -5.81 19.26
CA GLY A 180 0.21 -5.04 19.67
C GLY A 180 0.14 -4.55 21.10
N ILE A 181 -1.01 -4.07 21.57
CA ILE A 181 -1.22 -3.66 22.97
C ILE A 181 -1.04 -4.85 23.91
N ILE A 182 -1.71 -5.99 23.63
CA ILE A 182 -1.64 -7.18 24.49
C ILE A 182 -0.21 -7.69 24.61
N VAL A 183 0.50 -7.81 23.47
CA VAL A 183 1.88 -8.29 23.47
C VAL A 183 2.82 -7.29 24.16
N GLY A 184 2.61 -5.98 23.95
CA GLY A 184 3.40 -4.94 24.61
C GLY A 184 3.25 -4.95 26.14
N GLU A 185 2.04 -5.15 26.66
CA GLU A 185 1.83 -5.30 28.11
C GLU A 185 2.45 -6.58 28.66
N LEU A 186 2.48 -7.67 27.91
CA LEU A 186 3.11 -8.92 28.34
C LEU A 186 4.65 -8.81 28.40
N ASP A 187 5.26 -8.01 27.54
CA ASP A 187 6.72 -7.83 27.49
C ASP A 187 7.24 -6.90 28.61
N THR A 188 6.35 -6.14 29.26
CA THR A 188 6.70 -5.23 30.37
C THR A 188 6.43 -5.81 31.77
N MET A 189 5.82 -6.99 31.87
CA MET A 189 5.59 -7.74 33.12
C MET A 189 6.82 -8.55 33.55
#